data_AF-E0Z3S2-F1
#
_entry.id   AF-E0Z3S2-F1
#
_cell.length_a   1.000
_cell.length_b   1.000
_cell.length_c   1.000
_cell.angle_alpha   90.00
_cell.angle_beta   90.00
_cell.angle_gamma   90.00
#
_symmetry.space_group_name_H-M   'P 1'
#
loop_
_entity.id
_entity.type
_entity.pdbx_description
1 polymer ?
#
loop_
_entity_poly.entity_id
_entity_poly.type
_entity_poly.pdbx_seq_one_letter_code
_entity_poly.pdbx_strand_id
1 'polypeptide(L)'
;VLEMPDLIEVQKKSYKWFLEEGLREVFREISPIESFTGNLALEFVDYRLENNPKYSVEECKDRDTTYAVPMKVKVRLTNRETGEIKESEVFMGDFPLMTEKGTFIINGAERVIVSQLVRSPGVYYEQQFDKFGKKLISATVIPNRGAWLEYEEDSNDIVYVRIDRTRKVPVTVLLRALGYSTDIQILDLLGEEEKLKATLDKDTTKSEEEALIEIYKRLRPGEPPTVESAKSLLYALFFDAKRYDLAKVGRYKFNKKLALKTRIVNLKSAKKIVNPVTGEILVEEGEKISKEKAEKIQNCGINVVEVLVEGKVVRVIGNNTVDINKYPMPYDVSNLNIKEAVNLSILKEILDNFSDEEAVINEIKNRMDELVPKNITKDDIIATISYQLNLTHGIGSIDDIDHLGNRRLRSVGELLQNQFRIGLARLERVVKERMTIQDV
;
A
#
# COMPACT_ATOMS: atom_id res chain seq x y z
N VAL A 1 -8.63 -42.72 -2.84
CA VAL A 1 -7.85 -42.25 -1.67
C VAL A 1 -6.85 -41.23 -2.21
N LEU A 2 -6.88 -39.99 -1.75
CA LEU A 2 -5.86 -38.99 -2.13
C LEU A 2 -4.57 -39.34 -1.38
N GLU A 3 -3.44 -39.37 -2.09
CA GLU A 3 -2.14 -39.55 -1.48
C GLU A 3 -1.82 -38.38 -0.54
N MET A 4 -1.12 -38.66 0.56
CA MET A 4 -0.73 -37.63 1.51
C MET A 4 0.28 -36.70 0.85
N PRO A 5 0.02 -35.38 0.80
CA PRO A 5 0.96 -34.43 0.23
C PRO A 5 2.23 -34.36 1.08
N ASP A 6 3.34 -33.95 0.46
CA ASP A 6 4.58 -33.65 1.19
C ASP A 6 4.32 -32.51 2.20
N LEU A 7 4.39 -32.86 3.50
CA LEU A 7 4.05 -31.96 4.60
C LEU A 7 5.08 -30.82 4.79
N ILE A 8 6.28 -30.94 4.21
CA ILE A 8 7.32 -29.89 4.25
C ILE A 8 7.43 -29.13 2.92
N GLU A 9 6.64 -29.49 1.91
CA GLU A 9 6.71 -28.94 0.57
C GLU A 9 6.56 -27.41 0.56
N VAL A 10 5.63 -26.89 1.39
CA VAL A 10 5.36 -25.45 1.50
C VAL A 10 6.62 -24.68 1.94
N GLN A 11 7.41 -25.23 2.86
CA GLN A 11 8.64 -24.58 3.33
C GLN A 11 9.71 -24.59 2.23
N LYS A 12 9.90 -25.74 1.58
CA LYS A 12 10.90 -25.89 0.51
C LYS A 12 10.58 -25.02 -0.69
N LYS A 13 9.32 -25.01 -1.15
CA LYS A 13 8.85 -24.13 -2.24
C LYS A 13 9.02 -22.66 -1.90
N SER A 14 8.65 -22.26 -0.68
CA SER A 14 8.79 -20.87 -0.23
C SER A 14 10.24 -20.41 -0.19
N TYR A 15 11.16 -21.24 0.33
CA TYR A 15 12.57 -20.90 0.38
C TYR A 15 13.20 -20.87 -1.02
N LYS A 16 12.85 -21.82 -1.89
CA LYS A 16 13.28 -21.82 -3.30
C LYS A 16 12.82 -20.55 -4.02
N TRP A 17 11.54 -20.19 -3.90
CA TRP A 17 11.01 -18.95 -4.45
C TRP A 17 11.77 -17.72 -3.93
N PHE A 18 12.08 -17.67 -2.64
CA PHE A 18 12.86 -16.57 -2.07
C PHE A 18 14.25 -16.46 -2.69
N LEU A 19 14.94 -17.60 -2.88
CA LEU A 19 16.25 -17.64 -3.52
C LEU A 19 16.23 -17.28 -5.01
N GLU A 20 15.16 -17.59 -5.73
CA GLU A 20 15.06 -17.39 -7.19
C GLU A 20 14.44 -16.04 -7.56
N GLU A 21 13.46 -15.57 -6.82
CA GLU A 21 12.69 -14.36 -7.14
C GLU A 21 12.78 -13.34 -6.00
N GLY A 22 12.55 -13.78 -4.77
CA GLY A 22 12.42 -12.87 -3.62
C GLY A 22 13.65 -11.99 -3.38
N LEU A 23 14.88 -12.51 -3.53
CA LEU A 23 16.10 -11.71 -3.42
C LEU A 23 16.21 -10.65 -4.52
N ARG A 24 15.88 -11.00 -5.78
CA ARG A 24 15.89 -10.06 -6.91
C ARG A 24 14.92 -8.92 -6.68
N GLU A 25 13.74 -9.22 -6.16
CA GLU A 25 12.76 -8.20 -5.80
C GLU A 25 13.37 -7.20 -4.83
N VAL A 26 13.92 -7.65 -3.70
CA VAL A 26 14.46 -6.72 -2.67
C VAL A 26 15.59 -5.85 -3.21
N PHE A 27 16.49 -6.37 -4.05
CA PHE A 27 17.53 -5.53 -4.67
C PHE A 27 16.96 -4.49 -5.63
N ARG A 28 15.94 -4.84 -6.42
CA ARG A 28 15.25 -3.89 -7.30
C ARG A 28 14.49 -2.81 -6.54
N GLU A 29 14.02 -3.09 -5.33
CA GLU A 29 13.30 -2.12 -4.49
C GLU A 29 14.17 -0.94 -4.05
N ILE A 30 15.44 -1.20 -3.72
CA ILE A 30 16.39 -0.18 -3.24
C ILE A 30 17.20 0.46 -4.37
N SER A 31 17.15 -0.09 -5.58
CA SER A 31 17.95 0.34 -6.73
C SER A 31 17.16 1.29 -7.65
N PRO A 32 17.75 2.41 -8.13
CA PRO A 32 19.06 2.95 -7.76
C PRO A 32 19.04 3.65 -6.39
N ILE A 33 20.19 3.65 -5.72
CA ILE A 33 20.47 4.52 -4.58
C ILE A 33 21.16 5.77 -5.12
N GLU A 34 20.50 6.92 -4.99
CA GLU A 34 21.03 8.22 -5.45
C GLU A 34 21.58 9.06 -4.28
N SER A 35 22.64 9.83 -4.55
CA SER A 35 23.15 10.86 -3.63
C SER A 35 22.13 12.01 -3.47
N PHE A 36 22.33 12.87 -2.46
CA PHE A 36 21.41 13.98 -2.20
C PHE A 36 21.29 14.96 -3.38
N THR A 37 22.39 15.16 -4.11
CA THR A 37 22.45 16.01 -5.32
C THR A 37 21.98 15.26 -6.58
N GLY A 38 21.85 13.93 -6.52
CA GLY A 38 21.50 13.08 -7.67
C GLY A 38 22.65 12.83 -8.64
N ASN A 39 23.88 13.27 -8.32
CA ASN A 39 25.06 13.15 -9.17
C ASN A 39 25.63 11.73 -9.20
N LEU A 40 25.55 11.00 -8.08
CA LEU A 40 25.98 9.61 -7.98
C LEU A 40 24.76 8.70 -7.89
N ALA A 41 24.79 7.59 -8.63
CA ALA A 41 23.78 6.54 -8.57
C ALA A 41 24.44 5.17 -8.44
N LEU A 42 24.06 4.41 -7.40
CA LEU A 42 24.49 3.03 -7.19
C LEU A 42 23.34 2.06 -7.51
N GLU A 43 23.58 1.17 -8.47
CA GLU A 43 22.64 0.15 -8.91
C GLU A 43 23.07 -1.25 -8.47
N PHE A 44 22.09 -2.07 -8.10
CA PHE A 44 22.28 -3.51 -7.87
C PHE A 44 21.86 -4.26 -9.14
N VAL A 45 22.84 -4.77 -9.87
CA VAL A 45 22.63 -5.36 -11.21
C VAL A 45 22.17 -6.80 -11.11
N ASP A 46 22.90 -7.62 -10.33
CA ASP A 46 22.58 -9.03 -10.13
C ASP A 46 23.24 -9.56 -8.84
N TYR A 47 22.85 -10.75 -8.40
CA TYR A 47 23.47 -11.45 -7.28
C TYR A 47 23.81 -12.88 -7.66
N ARG A 48 24.81 -13.44 -7.00
CA ARG A 48 25.24 -14.81 -7.14
C ARG A 48 25.47 -15.41 -5.77
N LEU A 49 24.82 -16.55 -5.53
CA LEU A 49 25.18 -17.46 -4.44
C LEU A 49 26.22 -18.43 -4.97
N GLU A 50 27.29 -18.65 -4.21
CA GLU A 50 28.25 -19.69 -4.58
C GLU A 50 27.60 -21.07 -4.49
N ASN A 51 28.02 -21.99 -5.36
CA ASN A 51 27.32 -23.25 -5.59
C ASN A 51 27.52 -24.26 -4.44
N ASN A 52 28.66 -24.18 -3.76
CA ASN A 52 29.10 -25.21 -2.83
C ASN A 52 29.29 -24.61 -1.43
N PRO A 53 28.53 -25.08 -0.44
CA PRO A 53 28.80 -24.81 0.97
C PRO A 53 30.22 -25.25 1.32
N LYS A 54 30.85 -24.51 2.23
CA LYS A 54 32.21 -24.83 2.69
C LYS A 54 32.30 -26.17 3.43
N TYR A 55 31.21 -26.58 4.07
CA TYR A 55 31.11 -27.77 4.91
C TYR A 55 29.80 -28.51 4.65
N SER A 56 29.77 -29.82 4.86
CA SER A 56 28.50 -30.59 4.85
C SER A 56 27.62 -30.25 6.06
N VAL A 57 26.37 -30.70 6.05
CA VAL A 57 25.43 -30.52 7.18
C VAL A 57 25.98 -31.18 8.46
N GLU A 58 26.57 -32.36 8.35
CA GLU A 58 27.19 -33.11 9.45
C GLU A 58 28.43 -32.38 9.98
N GLU A 59 29.33 -31.96 9.08
CA GLU A 59 30.51 -31.19 9.47
C GLU A 59 30.14 -29.87 10.16
N CYS A 60 29.05 -29.22 9.72
CA CYS A 60 28.57 -28.01 10.38
C CYS A 60 28.12 -28.27 11.82
N LYS A 61 27.45 -29.40 12.07
CA LYS A 61 27.03 -29.83 13.40
C LYS A 61 28.22 -30.16 14.30
N ASP A 62 29.19 -30.90 13.78
CA ASP A 62 30.36 -31.34 14.56
C ASP A 62 31.31 -30.19 14.90
N ARG A 63 31.34 -29.14 14.08
CA ARG A 63 32.28 -28.00 14.22
C ARG A 63 31.63 -26.73 14.76
N ASP A 64 30.37 -26.79 15.19
CA ASP A 64 29.60 -25.62 15.64
C ASP A 64 29.60 -24.47 14.60
N THR A 65 29.51 -24.81 13.31
CA THR A 65 29.49 -23.82 12.21
C THR A 65 28.13 -23.73 11.53
N THR A 66 27.93 -22.71 10.69
CA THR A 66 26.69 -22.47 9.96
C THR A 66 26.77 -23.07 8.55
N TYR A 67 25.73 -23.79 8.12
CA TYR A 67 25.62 -24.31 6.76
C TYR A 67 25.17 -23.19 5.83
N ALA A 68 26.13 -22.61 5.10
CA ALA A 68 25.95 -21.41 4.31
C ALA A 68 26.84 -21.38 3.06
N VAL A 69 26.50 -20.49 2.13
CA VAL A 69 27.29 -20.17 0.94
C VAL A 69 27.58 -18.67 0.86
N PRO A 70 28.77 -18.26 0.40
CA PRO A 70 29.05 -16.85 0.13
C PRO A 70 28.06 -16.23 -0.86
N MET A 71 27.51 -15.06 -0.53
CA MET A 71 26.72 -14.25 -1.46
C MET A 71 27.53 -13.08 -1.97
N LYS A 72 27.57 -12.93 -3.29
CA LYS A 72 28.19 -11.81 -3.99
C LYS A 72 27.16 -11.07 -4.81
N VAL A 73 27.30 -9.75 -4.90
CA VAL A 73 26.37 -8.89 -5.61
C VAL A 73 27.15 -7.99 -6.55
N LYS A 74 26.72 -7.96 -7.81
CA LYS A 74 27.27 -7.09 -8.84
C LYS A 74 26.62 -5.72 -8.70
N VAL A 75 27.44 -4.72 -8.38
CA VAL A 75 27.01 -3.33 -8.23
C VAL A 75 27.60 -2.48 -9.35
N ARG A 76 26.85 -1.45 -9.75
CA ARG A 76 27.29 -0.44 -10.72
C ARG A 76 27.17 0.94 -10.09
N LEU A 77 28.27 1.66 -9.99
CA LEU A 77 28.29 3.07 -9.60
C LEU A 77 28.42 3.93 -10.85
N THR A 78 27.46 4.82 -11.05
CA THR A 78 27.43 5.77 -12.16
C THR A 78 27.61 7.18 -11.60
N ASN A 79 28.64 7.88 -12.08
CA ASN A 79 28.77 9.32 -11.88
C ASN A 79 28.14 10.04 -13.08
N ARG A 80 27.04 10.76 -12.85
CA ARG A 80 26.28 11.45 -13.90
C ARG A 80 26.96 12.71 -14.41
N GLU A 81 27.87 13.32 -13.64
CA GLU A 81 28.61 14.50 -14.07
C GLU A 81 29.76 14.15 -15.02
N THR A 82 30.51 13.10 -14.71
CA THR A 82 31.65 12.66 -15.53
C THR A 82 31.26 11.62 -16.59
N GLY A 83 30.10 10.99 -16.43
CA GLY A 83 29.68 9.83 -17.23
C GLY A 83 30.45 8.54 -16.90
N GLU A 84 31.29 8.53 -15.85
CA GLU A 84 32.08 7.37 -15.45
C GLU A 84 31.20 6.28 -14.85
N ILE A 85 31.36 5.05 -15.33
CA ILE A 85 30.67 3.86 -14.83
C ILE A 85 31.69 2.88 -14.27
N LYS A 86 31.52 2.49 -13.00
CA LYS A 86 32.33 1.47 -12.33
C LYS A 86 31.47 0.29 -11.94
N GLU A 87 31.77 -0.88 -12.49
CA GLU A 87 31.16 -2.15 -12.07
C GLU A 87 32.10 -2.92 -11.16
N SER A 88 31.57 -3.47 -10.07
CA SER A 88 32.33 -4.30 -9.14
C SER A 88 31.46 -5.40 -8.55
N GLU A 89 32.10 -6.49 -8.11
CA GLU A 89 31.45 -7.57 -7.39
C GLU A 89 31.79 -7.46 -5.90
N VAL A 90 30.77 -7.32 -5.07
CA VAL A 90 30.90 -7.08 -3.63
C VAL A 90 30.40 -8.30 -2.85
N PHE A 91 31.20 -8.78 -1.90
CA PHE A 91 30.77 -9.80 -0.96
C PHE A 91 29.79 -9.21 0.07
N MET A 92 28.60 -9.80 0.14
CA MET A 92 27.51 -9.33 0.99
C MET A 92 27.35 -10.14 2.29
N GLY A 93 28.14 -11.21 2.46
CA GLY A 93 28.07 -12.10 3.61
C GLY A 93 27.78 -13.55 3.23
N ASP A 94 27.89 -14.43 4.21
CA ASP A 94 27.52 -15.84 4.07
C ASP A 94 26.00 -16.00 4.25
N PHE A 95 25.39 -16.73 3.33
CA PHE A 95 23.95 -16.94 3.25
C PHE A 95 23.58 -18.36 3.69
N PRO A 96 22.87 -18.53 4.83
CA PRO A 96 22.47 -19.85 5.32
C PRO A 96 21.58 -20.59 4.32
N LEU A 97 21.87 -21.87 4.06
CA LEU A 97 21.06 -22.69 3.17
C LEU A 97 20.10 -23.61 3.93
N MET A 98 18.94 -23.84 3.34
CA MET A 98 17.98 -24.84 3.81
C MET A 98 18.46 -26.24 3.45
N THR A 99 18.43 -27.16 4.41
CA THR A 99 18.73 -28.58 4.21
C THR A 99 17.59 -29.28 3.47
N GLU A 100 17.81 -30.51 3.02
CA GLU A 100 16.77 -31.32 2.36
C GLU A 100 15.54 -31.57 3.24
N LYS A 101 15.73 -31.53 4.58
CA LYS A 101 14.70 -31.70 5.61
C LYS A 101 13.88 -30.44 5.87
N GLY A 102 14.18 -29.33 5.22
CA GLY A 102 13.50 -28.05 5.47
C GLY A 102 13.99 -27.31 6.73
N THR A 103 15.19 -27.65 7.21
CA THR A 103 15.82 -27.07 8.41
C THR A 103 17.03 -26.21 8.04
N PHE A 104 17.60 -25.48 8.99
CA PHE A 104 18.83 -24.70 8.84
C PHE A 104 19.84 -25.11 9.92
N ILE A 105 21.13 -25.14 9.59
CA ILE A 105 22.18 -25.34 10.60
C ILE A 105 22.82 -23.99 10.91
N ILE A 106 22.62 -23.49 12.13
CA ILE A 106 23.16 -22.21 12.58
C ILE A 106 24.04 -22.47 13.80
N ASN A 107 25.34 -22.27 13.65
CA ASN A 107 26.36 -22.53 14.68
C ASN A 107 26.22 -23.94 15.28
N GLY A 108 26.22 -24.97 14.43
CA GLY A 108 26.06 -26.38 14.80
C GLY A 108 24.63 -26.81 15.16
N ALA A 109 23.77 -25.88 15.58
CA ALA A 109 22.42 -26.20 15.97
C ALA A 109 21.46 -26.27 14.76
N GLU A 110 20.69 -27.35 14.67
CA GLU A 110 19.62 -27.49 13.69
C GLU A 110 18.37 -26.72 14.13
N ARG A 111 17.83 -25.90 13.24
CA ARG A 111 16.74 -24.96 13.50
C ARG A 111 15.67 -25.04 12.42
N VAL A 112 14.43 -24.76 12.82
CA VAL A 112 13.28 -24.65 11.91
C VAL A 112 12.73 -23.24 11.98
N ILE A 113 12.49 -22.63 10.82
CA ILE A 113 11.76 -21.37 10.75
C ILE A 113 10.27 -21.71 10.64
N VAL A 114 9.49 -21.28 11.63
CA VAL A 114 8.05 -21.54 11.69
C VAL A 114 7.30 -20.44 10.93
N SER A 115 6.43 -20.84 10.01
CA SER A 115 5.52 -19.92 9.33
C SER A 115 4.66 -19.15 10.33
N GLN A 116 4.46 -17.85 10.07
CA GLN A 116 3.71 -16.99 10.98
C GLN A 116 2.32 -16.69 10.43
N LEU A 117 1.31 -16.65 11.31
CA LEU A 117 -0.02 -16.18 10.93
C LEU A 117 -0.08 -14.65 11.13
N VAL A 118 -0.08 -13.90 10.02
CA VAL A 118 -0.06 -12.43 10.02
C VAL A 118 -1.38 -11.86 9.51
N ARG A 119 -1.64 -10.59 9.76
CA ARG A 119 -2.79 -9.89 9.15
C ARG A 119 -2.58 -9.84 7.63
N SER A 120 -3.63 -10.18 6.90
CA SER A 120 -3.64 -10.08 5.43
C SER A 120 -3.71 -8.61 4.98
N PRO A 121 -3.25 -8.28 3.76
CA PRO A 121 -3.37 -6.92 3.24
C PRO A 121 -4.83 -6.46 3.17
N GLY A 122 -5.10 -5.24 3.61
CA GLY A 122 -6.47 -4.73 3.72
C GLY A 122 -6.56 -3.45 4.56
N VAL A 123 -7.78 -2.91 4.62
CA VAL A 123 -8.14 -1.80 5.51
C VAL A 123 -9.05 -2.35 6.59
N TYR A 124 -8.65 -2.16 7.85
CA TYR A 124 -9.34 -2.69 9.01
C TYR A 124 -9.75 -1.57 9.94
N TYR A 125 -10.98 -1.62 10.47
CA TYR A 125 -11.49 -0.67 11.44
C TYR A 125 -11.75 -1.36 12.77
N GLU A 126 -11.31 -0.74 13.84
CA GLU A 126 -11.57 -1.16 15.21
C GLU A 126 -12.32 -0.05 15.95
N GLN A 127 -13.15 -0.43 16.91
CA GLN A 127 -13.79 0.50 17.84
C GLN A 127 -13.35 0.16 19.25
N GLN A 128 -12.88 1.18 19.98
CA GLN A 128 -12.52 1.09 21.38
C GLN A 128 -13.30 2.15 22.17
N PHE A 129 -13.30 2.02 23.49
CA PHE A 129 -13.87 3.02 24.38
C PHE A 129 -12.76 3.64 25.21
N ASP A 130 -12.78 4.97 25.35
CA ASP A 130 -11.89 5.64 26.28
C ASP A 130 -12.34 5.41 27.74
N LYS A 131 -11.57 5.96 28.68
CA LYS A 131 -11.85 5.82 30.13
C LYS A 131 -13.20 6.43 30.55
N PHE A 132 -13.77 7.31 29.74
CA PHE A 132 -15.03 8.00 29.99
C PHE A 132 -16.19 7.40 29.18
N GLY A 133 -15.97 6.28 28.47
CA GLY A 133 -16.98 5.61 27.66
C GLY A 133 -17.22 6.27 26.30
N LYS A 134 -16.36 7.20 25.86
CA LYS A 134 -16.42 7.76 24.52
C LYS A 134 -15.95 6.71 23.51
N LYS A 135 -16.70 6.53 22.43
CA LYS A 135 -16.30 5.67 21.30
C LYS A 135 -15.13 6.34 20.56
N LEU A 136 -14.05 5.59 20.41
CA LEU A 136 -12.88 5.94 19.60
C LEU A 136 -12.76 4.94 18.46
N ILE A 137 -12.67 5.45 17.24
CA ILE A 137 -12.50 4.63 16.05
C ILE A 137 -11.05 4.73 15.61
N SER A 138 -10.46 3.59 15.28
CA SER A 138 -9.14 3.51 14.64
C SER A 138 -9.22 2.69 13.37
N ALA A 139 -8.34 2.99 12.42
CA ALA A 139 -8.22 2.25 11.19
C ALA A 139 -6.75 1.90 10.91
N THR A 140 -6.51 0.73 10.34
CA THR A 140 -5.17 0.29 9.93
C THR A 140 -5.20 -0.17 8.48
N VAL A 141 -4.36 0.46 7.66
CA VAL A 141 -4.13 0.12 6.25
C VAL A 141 -2.85 -0.69 6.16
N ILE A 142 -3.01 -1.97 5.84
CA ILE A 142 -1.93 -2.95 5.82
C ILE A 142 -1.65 -3.33 4.37
N PRO A 143 -0.45 -3.03 3.83
CA PRO A 143 -0.05 -3.55 2.53
C PRO A 143 0.47 -4.99 2.63
N ASN A 144 0.65 -5.63 1.47
CA ASN A 144 1.46 -6.85 1.38
C ASN A 144 2.93 -6.53 1.67
N ARG A 145 3.40 -5.41 1.12
CA ARG A 145 4.73 -4.86 1.28
C ARG A 145 4.67 -3.33 1.14
N GLY A 146 5.40 -2.62 1.99
CA GLY A 146 5.42 -1.14 2.00
C GLY A 146 5.01 -0.57 3.35
N ALA A 147 4.86 0.75 3.40
CA ALA A 147 4.55 1.50 4.61
C ALA A 147 3.11 1.30 5.09
N TRP A 148 2.92 1.35 6.40
CA TRP A 148 1.57 1.29 6.99
C TRP A 148 0.99 2.70 7.13
N LEU A 149 -0.34 2.81 7.02
CA LEU A 149 -1.09 3.98 7.47
C LEU A 149 -1.99 3.55 8.63
N GLU A 150 -1.86 4.23 9.76
CA GLU A 150 -2.65 3.97 10.97
C GLU A 150 -3.37 5.26 11.35
N TYR A 151 -4.69 5.21 11.40
CA TYR A 151 -5.52 6.33 11.81
C TYR A 151 -6.10 6.07 13.20
N GLU A 152 -6.11 7.08 14.06
CA GLU A 152 -6.62 6.97 15.43
C GLU A 152 -7.38 8.23 15.82
N GLU A 153 -8.52 8.06 16.47
CA GLU A 153 -9.24 9.15 17.17
C GLU A 153 -8.76 9.26 18.60
N ASP A 154 -8.73 10.48 19.14
CA ASP A 154 -8.53 10.72 20.56
C ASP A 154 -9.81 11.20 21.26
N SER A 155 -9.73 11.32 22.59
CA SER A 155 -10.86 11.78 23.42
C SER A 155 -11.29 13.23 23.13
N ASN A 156 -10.50 14.02 22.40
CA ASN A 156 -10.81 15.40 22.01
C ASN A 156 -11.39 15.50 20.58
N ASP A 157 -11.83 14.38 19.99
CA ASP A 157 -12.39 14.31 18.64
C ASP A 157 -11.38 14.63 17.52
N ILE A 158 -10.08 14.61 17.83
CA ILE A 158 -9.03 14.86 16.83
C ILE A 158 -8.67 13.53 16.15
N VAL A 159 -8.66 13.56 14.83
CA VAL A 159 -8.27 12.42 13.99
C VAL A 159 -6.79 12.55 13.62
N TYR A 160 -6.00 11.56 14.01
CA TYR A 160 -4.58 11.49 13.73
C TYR A 160 -4.26 10.42 12.70
N VAL A 161 -3.10 10.56 12.06
CA VAL A 161 -2.46 9.54 11.24
C VAL A 161 -1.02 9.30 11.68
N ARG A 162 -0.60 8.04 11.67
CA ARG A 162 0.80 7.61 11.74
C ARG A 162 1.19 7.01 10.40
N ILE A 163 2.32 7.47 9.88
CA ILE A 163 2.91 6.99 8.64
C ILE A 163 4.09 6.10 9.02
N ASP A 164 4.05 4.83 8.61
CA ASP A 164 5.11 3.84 8.85
C ASP A 164 5.57 3.75 10.32
N ARG A 165 4.60 3.70 11.25
CA ARG A 165 4.82 3.58 12.71
C ARG A 165 5.61 4.74 13.34
N THR A 166 5.66 5.89 12.67
CA THR A 166 6.27 7.11 13.22
C THR A 166 5.32 7.86 14.17
N ARG A 167 5.77 9.02 14.66
CA ARG A 167 4.96 9.89 15.55
C ARG A 167 3.74 10.43 14.78
N LYS A 168 2.58 10.40 15.44
CA LYS A 168 1.33 10.86 14.85
C LYS A 168 1.32 12.36 14.51
N VAL A 169 0.57 12.70 13.46
CA VAL A 169 0.22 14.06 13.02
C VAL A 169 -1.29 14.12 12.73
N PRO A 170 -1.94 15.30 12.80
CA PRO A 170 -3.35 15.43 12.40
C PRO A 170 -3.56 14.90 10.98
N VAL A 171 -4.69 14.21 10.72
CA VAL A 171 -4.92 13.57 9.41
C VAL A 171 -5.02 14.59 8.27
N THR A 172 -5.38 15.84 8.57
CA THR A 172 -5.43 16.96 7.62
C THR A 172 -4.05 17.33 7.08
N VAL A 173 -2.96 17.11 7.85
CA VAL A 173 -1.58 17.26 7.34
C VAL A 173 -1.35 16.31 6.17
N LEU A 174 -1.79 15.06 6.27
CA LEU A 174 -1.69 14.11 5.15
C LEU A 174 -2.56 14.55 3.97
N LEU A 175 -3.77 15.05 4.19
CA LEU A 175 -4.64 15.55 3.12
C LEU A 175 -4.00 16.74 2.37
N ARG A 176 -3.40 17.70 3.09
CA ARG A 176 -2.66 18.81 2.47
C ARG A 176 -1.50 18.32 1.64
N ALA A 177 -0.70 17.39 2.17
CA ALA A 177 0.43 16.81 1.46
C ALA A 177 0.02 16.00 0.20
N LEU A 178 -1.25 15.60 0.09
CA LEU A 178 -1.80 14.92 -1.09
C LEU A 178 -2.38 15.89 -2.14
N GLY A 179 -2.43 17.19 -1.84
CA GLY A 179 -2.87 18.26 -2.75
C GLY A 179 -4.15 19.00 -2.31
N TYR A 180 -4.72 18.69 -1.14
CA TYR A 180 -5.87 19.42 -0.57
C TYR A 180 -5.36 20.52 0.35
N SER A 181 -4.75 21.55 -0.23
CA SER A 181 -3.90 22.52 0.46
C SER A 181 -4.63 23.40 1.46
N THR A 182 -5.92 23.71 1.24
CA THR A 182 -6.69 24.62 2.09
C THR A 182 -7.79 23.92 2.91
N ASP A 183 -8.17 24.52 4.03
CA ASP A 183 -9.22 24.02 4.92
C ASP A 183 -10.55 23.92 4.17
N ILE A 184 -10.82 24.89 3.28
CA ILE A 184 -12.00 24.90 2.40
C ILE A 184 -11.99 23.67 1.49
N GLN A 185 -10.88 23.37 0.82
CA GLN A 185 -10.77 22.18 -0.03
C GLN A 185 -10.97 20.87 0.74
N ILE A 186 -10.48 20.79 1.98
CA ILE A 186 -10.64 19.61 2.83
C ILE A 186 -12.10 19.44 3.26
N LEU A 187 -12.78 20.52 3.66
CA LEU A 187 -14.20 20.52 3.99
C LEU A 187 -15.07 20.23 2.76
N ASP A 188 -14.74 20.79 1.60
CA ASP A 188 -15.39 20.51 0.33
C ASP A 188 -15.15 19.09 -0.16
N LEU A 189 -14.09 18.42 0.29
CA LEU A 189 -13.85 17.02 0.00
C LEU A 189 -14.69 16.13 0.92
N LEU A 190 -14.46 16.22 2.24
CA LEU A 190 -14.98 15.26 3.23
C LEU A 190 -16.35 15.62 3.80
N GLY A 191 -16.85 16.83 3.56
CA GLY A 191 -18.06 17.37 4.18
C GLY A 191 -17.76 18.09 5.50
N GLU A 192 -18.78 18.78 6.03
CA GLU A 192 -18.68 19.51 7.29
C GLU A 192 -18.91 18.61 8.51
N GLU A 193 -17.86 17.93 8.96
CA GLU A 193 -17.87 17.07 10.16
C GLU A 193 -17.23 17.76 11.38
N GLU A 194 -17.83 17.59 12.56
CA GLU A 194 -17.33 18.19 13.81
C GLU A 194 -15.91 17.74 14.15
N LYS A 195 -15.62 16.44 14.02
CA LYS A 195 -14.28 15.86 14.22
C LYS A 195 -13.27 16.41 13.22
N LEU A 196 -13.68 16.66 11.99
CA LEU A 196 -12.81 17.22 10.95
C LEU A 196 -12.46 18.68 11.27
N LYS A 197 -13.42 19.49 11.72
CA LYS A 197 -13.20 20.87 12.18
C LYS A 197 -12.22 20.91 13.36
N ALA A 198 -12.43 20.10 14.39
CA ALA A 198 -11.51 19.99 15.52
C ALA A 198 -10.09 19.57 15.10
N THR A 199 -9.99 18.73 14.07
CA THR A 199 -8.69 18.30 13.52
C THR A 199 -7.99 19.42 12.74
N LEU A 200 -8.73 20.19 11.94
CA LEU A 200 -8.20 21.37 11.23
C LEU A 200 -7.71 22.45 12.22
N ASP A 201 -8.40 22.66 13.33
CA ASP A 201 -7.98 23.59 14.38
C ASP A 201 -6.67 23.14 15.06
N LYS A 202 -6.46 21.82 15.19
CA LYS A 202 -5.21 21.25 15.72
C LYS A 202 -4.06 21.30 14.72
N ASP A 203 -4.37 21.34 13.42
CA ASP A 203 -3.40 21.33 12.34
C ASP A 203 -2.61 22.65 12.28
N THR A 204 -1.31 22.54 12.55
CA THR A 204 -0.38 23.67 12.52
C THR A 204 0.03 24.07 11.10
N THR A 205 -0.23 23.22 10.10
CA THR A 205 0.15 23.47 8.70
C THR A 205 -0.98 24.17 7.95
N LYS A 206 -0.63 25.05 7.00
CA LYS A 206 -1.58 25.84 6.20
C LYS A 206 -1.36 25.73 4.69
N SER A 207 -0.36 24.97 4.23
CA SER A 207 -0.11 24.71 2.80
C SER A 207 0.34 23.26 2.54
N GLU A 208 0.40 22.86 1.26
CA GLU A 208 0.94 21.57 0.84
C GLU A 208 2.43 21.44 1.22
N GLU A 209 3.22 22.50 1.01
CA GLU A 209 4.65 22.52 1.28
C GLU A 209 4.97 22.35 2.77
N GLU A 210 4.25 23.07 3.65
CA GLU A 210 4.41 22.93 5.10
C GLU A 210 4.07 21.52 5.57
N ALA A 211 2.99 20.94 5.02
CA ALA A 211 2.55 19.59 5.35
C ALA A 211 3.54 18.52 4.88
N LEU A 212 4.09 18.66 3.66
CA LEU A 212 5.15 17.80 3.14
C LEU A 212 6.38 17.83 4.04
N ILE A 213 6.82 19.02 4.45
CA ILE A 213 7.96 19.21 5.35
C ILE A 213 7.68 18.58 6.72
N GLU A 214 6.47 18.76 7.28
CA GLU A 214 6.11 18.18 8.57
C GLU A 214 6.13 16.64 8.54
N ILE A 215 5.58 16.02 7.48
CA ILE A 215 5.65 14.56 7.29
C ILE A 215 7.10 14.10 7.15
N TYR A 216 7.92 14.81 6.36
CA TYR A 216 9.32 14.45 6.16
C TYR A 216 10.11 14.44 7.46
N LYS A 217 9.92 15.45 8.32
CA LYS A 217 10.57 15.53 9.65
C LYS A 217 10.22 14.33 10.55
N ARG A 218 9.02 13.75 10.42
CA ARG A 218 8.62 12.56 11.19
C ARG A 218 9.23 11.28 10.63
N LEU A 219 9.33 11.18 9.31
CA LEU A 219 9.90 10.02 8.62
C LEU A 219 11.43 9.97 8.74
N ARG A 220 12.09 11.12 8.64
CA ARG A 220 13.56 11.25 8.62
C ARG A 220 14.03 12.31 9.62
N PRO A 221 14.00 12.00 10.92
CA PRO A 221 14.43 12.94 11.94
C PRO A 221 15.94 13.22 11.80
N GLY A 222 16.30 14.49 11.63
CA GLY A 222 17.69 14.96 11.54
C GLY A 222 18.21 15.20 10.12
N GLU A 223 17.49 14.78 9.08
CA GLU A 223 17.77 15.18 7.69
C GLU A 223 17.14 16.56 7.40
N PRO A 224 17.85 17.48 6.71
CA PRO A 224 17.30 18.78 6.35
C PRO A 224 16.15 18.61 5.33
N PRO A 225 14.93 19.07 5.64
CA PRO A 225 13.78 18.87 4.75
C PRO A 225 13.79 19.89 3.59
N THR A 226 13.56 19.41 2.36
CA THR A 226 13.17 20.25 1.22
C THR A 226 11.80 19.81 0.70
N VAL A 227 11.07 20.68 0.01
CA VAL A 227 9.73 20.34 -0.51
C VAL A 227 9.82 19.23 -1.54
N GLU A 228 10.82 19.28 -2.43
CA GLU A 228 11.03 18.31 -3.50
C GLU A 228 11.39 16.94 -2.94
N SER A 229 12.28 16.88 -1.94
CA SER A 229 12.66 15.62 -1.29
C SER A 229 11.50 15.04 -0.47
N ALA A 230 10.71 15.89 0.17
CA ALA A 230 9.51 15.49 0.91
C ALA A 230 8.43 14.91 -0.01
N LYS A 231 8.15 15.59 -1.13
CA LYS A 231 7.21 15.12 -2.15
C LYS A 231 7.65 13.80 -2.76
N SER A 232 8.93 13.70 -3.12
CA SER A 232 9.52 12.49 -3.69
C SER A 232 9.48 11.33 -2.69
N LEU A 233 9.78 11.58 -1.41
CA LEU A 233 9.69 10.57 -0.35
C LEU A 233 8.26 10.06 -0.17
N LEU A 234 7.28 10.96 -0.07
CA LEU A 234 5.87 10.56 0.10
C LEU A 234 5.38 9.75 -1.11
N TYR A 235 5.74 10.17 -2.32
CA TYR A 235 5.40 9.45 -3.54
C TYR A 235 6.04 8.06 -3.58
N ALA A 236 7.35 7.97 -3.31
CA ALA A 236 8.05 6.70 -3.24
C ALA A 236 7.51 5.78 -2.13
N LEU A 237 6.98 6.34 -1.05
CA LEU A 237 6.48 5.56 0.09
C LEU A 237 5.15 4.86 -0.20
N PHE A 238 4.27 5.47 -1.01
CA PHE A 238 2.90 4.98 -1.21
C PHE A 238 2.52 4.71 -2.67
N PHE A 239 3.00 5.55 -3.59
CA PHE A 239 2.54 5.57 -4.98
C PHE A 239 3.53 4.92 -5.96
N ASP A 240 4.74 4.55 -5.51
CA ASP A 240 5.67 3.74 -6.30
C ASP A 240 5.38 2.24 -6.13
N ALA A 241 4.93 1.58 -7.21
CA ALA A 241 4.66 0.14 -7.24
C ALA A 241 5.91 -0.72 -6.97
N LYS A 242 7.12 -0.17 -7.14
CA LYS A 242 8.36 -0.86 -6.73
C LYS A 242 8.50 -0.90 -5.22
N ARG A 243 7.97 0.06 -4.46
CA ARG A 243 8.15 0.15 -3.00
C ARG A 243 6.88 -0.21 -2.22
N TYR A 244 5.72 -0.15 -2.85
CA TYR A 244 4.43 -0.46 -2.26
C TYR A 244 3.65 -1.49 -3.08
N ASP A 245 3.18 -2.54 -2.41
CA ASP A 245 2.41 -3.62 -3.01
C ASP A 245 1.30 -4.10 -2.04
N LEU A 246 0.09 -4.21 -2.55
CA LEU A 246 -1.09 -4.77 -1.90
C LEU A 246 -1.29 -6.25 -2.26
N ALA A 247 -0.63 -6.74 -3.32
CA ALA A 247 -0.97 -7.94 -4.04
C ALA A 247 -2.41 -7.94 -4.57
N LYS A 248 -2.74 -8.92 -5.43
CA LYS A 248 -4.10 -9.05 -5.99
C LYS A 248 -5.18 -9.18 -4.90
N VAL A 249 -4.89 -9.97 -3.87
CA VAL A 249 -5.82 -10.19 -2.75
C VAL A 249 -6.04 -8.92 -1.94
N GLY A 250 -4.98 -8.13 -1.68
CA GLY A 250 -5.14 -6.85 -0.98
C GLY A 250 -5.94 -5.85 -1.79
N ARG A 251 -5.65 -5.71 -3.09
CA ARG A 251 -6.42 -4.83 -3.98
C ARG A 251 -7.91 -5.19 -4.00
N TYR A 252 -8.23 -6.48 -4.08
CA TYR A 252 -9.60 -6.99 -3.96
C TYR A 252 -10.24 -6.61 -2.62
N LYS A 253 -9.53 -6.80 -1.50
CA LYS A 253 -10.04 -6.48 -0.16
C LYS A 253 -10.27 -4.98 0.02
N PHE A 254 -9.39 -4.13 -0.48
CA PHE A 254 -9.58 -2.68 -0.47
C PHE A 254 -10.83 -2.30 -1.29
N ASN A 255 -10.92 -2.75 -2.53
CA ASN A 255 -12.07 -2.41 -3.40
C ASN A 255 -13.40 -2.90 -2.82
N LYS A 256 -13.39 -4.04 -2.13
CA LYS A 256 -14.57 -4.55 -1.42
C LYS A 256 -14.93 -3.72 -0.18
N LYS A 257 -13.94 -3.37 0.65
CA LYS A 257 -14.15 -2.65 1.91
C LYS A 257 -14.51 -1.18 1.67
N LEU A 258 -13.78 -0.51 0.78
CA LEU A 258 -13.91 0.92 0.48
C LEU A 258 -14.94 1.22 -0.62
N ALA A 259 -15.63 0.21 -1.16
CA ALA A 259 -16.70 0.39 -2.11
C ALA A 259 -17.73 1.42 -1.61
N LEU A 260 -18.19 2.29 -2.51
CA LEU A 260 -19.27 3.22 -2.21
C LEU A 260 -20.57 2.44 -2.03
N LYS A 261 -20.85 1.51 -2.95
CA LYS A 261 -22.12 0.78 -3.01
C LYS A 261 -22.47 0.08 -1.71
N THR A 262 -21.49 -0.47 -0.98
CA THR A 262 -21.73 -1.23 0.25
C THR A 262 -22.13 -0.35 1.43
N ARG A 263 -21.72 0.92 1.42
CA ARG A 263 -21.98 1.88 2.50
C ARG A 263 -23.28 2.65 2.33
N ILE A 264 -23.70 2.91 1.10
CA ILE A 264 -24.92 3.70 0.84
C ILE A 264 -26.21 2.87 0.83
N VAL A 265 -26.12 1.53 0.81
CA VAL A 265 -27.32 0.67 0.81
C VAL A 265 -28.18 0.95 2.04
N ASN A 266 -29.49 1.03 1.83
CA ASN A 266 -30.51 1.26 2.85
C ASN A 266 -30.50 2.64 3.51
N LEU A 267 -29.60 3.54 3.11
CA LEU A 267 -29.62 4.94 3.54
C LEU A 267 -30.55 5.76 2.65
N LYS A 268 -31.00 6.92 3.15
CA LYS A 268 -31.77 7.88 2.35
C LYS A 268 -30.82 8.88 1.70
N SER A 269 -31.04 9.18 0.42
CA SER A 269 -30.23 10.20 -0.26
C SER A 269 -30.54 11.60 0.28
N ALA A 270 -29.52 12.42 0.50
CA ALA A 270 -29.69 13.82 0.90
C ALA A 270 -29.96 14.75 -0.28
N LYS A 271 -29.59 14.32 -1.50
CA LYS A 271 -29.80 15.06 -2.74
C LYS A 271 -30.24 14.11 -3.85
N LYS A 272 -30.76 14.65 -4.94
CA LYS A 272 -31.02 13.90 -6.16
C LYS A 272 -29.71 13.30 -6.70
N ILE A 273 -29.71 12.00 -7.01
CA ILE A 273 -28.56 11.30 -7.60
C ILE A 273 -28.87 11.03 -9.08
N VAL A 274 -28.04 11.61 -9.95
CA VAL A 274 -28.21 11.53 -11.42
C VAL A 274 -27.02 10.78 -12.00
N ASN A 275 -27.29 9.85 -12.92
CA ASN A 275 -26.26 9.16 -13.69
C ASN A 275 -25.49 10.20 -14.53
N PRO A 276 -24.17 10.36 -14.36
CA PRO A 276 -23.41 11.41 -15.03
C PRO A 276 -23.27 11.17 -16.54
N VAL A 277 -23.49 9.94 -17.02
CA VAL A 277 -23.37 9.57 -18.43
C VAL A 277 -24.71 9.68 -19.14
N THR A 278 -25.78 9.15 -18.54
CA THR A 278 -27.11 9.10 -19.21
C THR A 278 -28.03 10.26 -18.84
N GLY A 279 -27.76 10.98 -17.75
CA GLY A 279 -28.68 11.99 -17.20
C GLY A 279 -29.91 11.40 -16.48
N GLU A 280 -30.02 10.08 -16.38
CA GLU A 280 -31.12 9.40 -15.69
C GLU A 280 -31.08 9.67 -14.19
N ILE A 281 -32.24 9.96 -13.59
CA ILE A 281 -32.36 10.08 -12.13
C ILE A 281 -32.35 8.66 -11.53
N LEU A 282 -31.29 8.32 -10.81
CA LEU A 282 -31.15 7.03 -10.15
C LEU A 282 -31.91 6.99 -8.82
N VAL A 283 -31.89 8.10 -8.08
CA VAL A 283 -32.48 8.24 -6.74
C VAL A 283 -33.01 9.66 -6.56
N GLU A 284 -34.25 9.79 -6.12
CA GLU A 284 -34.83 11.08 -5.72
C GLU A 284 -34.34 11.51 -4.32
N GLU A 285 -34.43 12.81 -4.03
CA GLU A 285 -34.08 13.33 -2.70
C GLU A 285 -34.96 12.70 -1.60
N GLY A 286 -34.34 12.25 -0.50
CA GLY A 286 -35.01 11.56 0.59
C GLY A 286 -35.39 10.10 0.31
N GLU A 287 -35.22 9.62 -0.92
CA GLU A 287 -35.51 8.24 -1.30
C GLU A 287 -34.46 7.28 -0.72
N LYS A 288 -34.90 6.09 -0.31
CA LYS A 288 -34.03 5.03 0.20
C LYS A 288 -33.29 4.34 -0.95
N ILE A 289 -31.96 4.25 -0.83
CA ILE A 289 -31.09 3.62 -1.82
C ILE A 289 -31.16 2.11 -1.68
N SER A 290 -31.75 1.42 -2.66
CA SER A 290 -31.77 -0.05 -2.72
C SER A 290 -30.38 -0.61 -3.07
N LYS A 291 -30.17 -1.92 -2.85
CA LYS A 291 -28.91 -2.58 -3.22
C LYS A 291 -28.61 -2.48 -4.72
N GLU A 292 -29.63 -2.63 -5.57
CA GLU A 292 -29.49 -2.51 -7.02
C GLU A 292 -29.15 -1.07 -7.44
N LYS A 293 -29.83 -0.08 -6.84
CA LYS A 293 -29.52 1.34 -7.08
C LYS A 293 -28.10 1.68 -6.64
N ALA A 294 -27.66 1.18 -5.47
CA ALA A 294 -26.28 1.37 -5.00
C ALA A 294 -25.23 0.79 -5.96
N GLU A 295 -25.49 -0.39 -6.54
CA GLU A 295 -24.61 -0.97 -7.57
C GLU A 295 -24.56 -0.10 -8.83
N LYS A 296 -25.71 0.39 -9.31
CA LYS A 296 -25.79 1.30 -10.47
C LYS A 296 -25.06 2.61 -10.22
N ILE A 297 -25.25 3.23 -9.04
CA ILE A 297 -24.60 4.49 -8.64
C ILE A 297 -23.07 4.37 -8.72
N GLN A 298 -22.49 3.35 -8.09
CA GLN A 298 -21.04 3.19 -8.14
C GLN A 298 -20.57 2.95 -9.59
N ASN A 299 -21.22 2.03 -10.30
CA ASN A 299 -20.75 1.61 -11.62
C ASN A 299 -21.06 2.60 -12.74
N CYS A 300 -21.90 3.61 -12.55
CA CYS A 300 -22.00 4.74 -13.47
C CYS A 300 -20.93 5.83 -13.21
N GLY A 301 -19.99 5.57 -12.30
CA GLY A 301 -18.85 6.45 -12.03
C GLY A 301 -19.12 7.53 -10.98
N ILE A 302 -20.18 7.41 -10.18
CA ILE A 302 -20.40 8.31 -9.02
C ILE A 302 -19.55 7.78 -7.87
N ASN A 303 -18.63 8.61 -7.38
CA ASN A 303 -17.75 8.27 -6.27
C ASN A 303 -18.14 8.91 -4.93
N VAL A 304 -19.01 9.93 -4.94
CA VAL A 304 -19.42 10.67 -3.75
C VAL A 304 -20.94 10.72 -3.69
N VAL A 305 -21.51 10.36 -2.54
CA VAL A 305 -22.95 10.45 -2.28
C VAL A 305 -23.17 11.07 -0.90
N GLU A 306 -24.07 12.04 -0.84
CA GLU A 306 -24.54 12.62 0.42
C GLU A 306 -25.81 11.89 0.87
N VAL A 307 -25.80 11.40 2.10
CA VAL A 307 -26.89 10.63 2.69
C VAL A 307 -27.40 11.29 3.96
N LEU A 308 -28.66 11.04 4.30
CA LEU A 308 -29.27 11.53 5.54
C LEU A 308 -29.18 10.46 6.64
N VAL A 309 -28.53 10.83 7.74
CA VAL A 309 -28.47 10.03 8.96
C VAL A 309 -28.86 10.92 10.14
N GLU A 310 -29.91 10.54 10.86
CA GLU A 310 -30.38 11.27 12.06
C GLU A 310 -30.59 12.79 11.83
N GLY A 311 -30.99 13.17 10.61
CA GLY A 311 -31.20 14.58 10.23
C GLY A 311 -29.92 15.34 9.84
N LYS A 312 -28.74 14.72 9.93
CA LYS A 312 -27.47 15.26 9.43
C LYS A 312 -27.19 14.74 8.01
N VAL A 313 -26.59 15.59 7.19
CA VAL A 313 -26.06 15.21 5.87
C VAL A 313 -24.65 14.68 6.06
N VAL A 314 -24.43 13.42 5.70
CA VAL A 314 -23.13 12.75 5.82
C VAL A 314 -22.62 12.40 4.42
N ARG A 315 -21.36 12.70 4.14
CA ARG A 315 -20.76 12.47 2.82
C ARG A 315 -20.01 11.14 2.78
N VAL A 316 -20.42 10.25 1.87
CA VAL A 316 -19.81 8.94 1.66
C VAL A 316 -18.97 8.96 0.40
N ILE A 317 -17.67 8.70 0.54
CA ILE A 317 -16.70 8.73 -0.57
C ILE A 317 -16.13 7.34 -0.82
N GLY A 318 -16.32 6.80 -2.02
CA GLY A 318 -15.74 5.55 -2.52
C GLY A 318 -14.27 5.68 -2.89
N ASN A 319 -13.63 4.55 -3.19
CA ASN A 319 -12.24 4.53 -3.66
C ASN A 319 -12.10 4.65 -5.19
N ASN A 320 -13.10 5.25 -5.85
CA ASN A 320 -13.09 5.60 -7.27
C ASN A 320 -12.84 4.40 -8.21
N THR A 321 -13.50 3.27 -7.90
CA THR A 321 -13.43 2.05 -8.71
C THR A 321 -14.79 1.58 -9.22
N VAL A 322 -14.80 1.04 -10.44
CA VAL A 322 -16.00 0.54 -11.11
C VAL A 322 -15.80 -0.88 -11.62
N ASP A 323 -16.88 -1.64 -11.73
CA ASP A 323 -16.90 -2.88 -12.51
C ASP A 323 -17.01 -2.49 -14.00
N ILE A 324 -15.96 -2.74 -14.77
CA ILE A 324 -15.87 -2.31 -16.17
C ILE A 324 -16.99 -2.91 -17.03
N ASN A 325 -17.48 -4.10 -16.71
CA ASN A 325 -18.56 -4.76 -17.45
C ASN A 325 -19.95 -4.19 -17.11
N LYS A 326 -20.05 -3.41 -16.03
CA LYS A 326 -21.29 -2.72 -15.61
C LYS A 326 -21.22 -1.20 -15.82
N TYR A 327 -20.03 -0.69 -16.15
CA TYR A 327 -19.85 0.70 -16.53
C TYR A 327 -20.49 0.94 -17.91
N PRO A 328 -21.08 2.12 -18.18
CA PRO A 328 -21.64 2.45 -19.49
C PRO A 328 -20.53 2.64 -20.54
N MET A 329 -19.90 1.53 -20.91
CA MET A 329 -18.86 1.49 -21.92
C MET A 329 -19.45 1.72 -23.33
N PRO A 330 -18.73 2.41 -24.22
CA PRO A 330 -19.13 2.54 -25.62
C PRO A 330 -19.05 1.21 -26.40
N TYR A 331 -18.26 0.24 -25.91
CA TYR A 331 -18.00 -1.05 -26.55
C TYR A 331 -18.09 -2.21 -25.56
N ASP A 332 -18.29 -3.44 -26.05
CA ASP A 332 -18.28 -4.63 -25.20
C ASP A 332 -16.85 -5.06 -24.86
N VAL A 333 -16.54 -5.07 -23.57
CA VAL A 333 -15.22 -5.44 -23.03
C VAL A 333 -15.23 -6.79 -22.31
N SER A 334 -16.34 -7.54 -22.36
CA SER A 334 -16.51 -8.81 -21.66
C SER A 334 -15.42 -9.84 -22.03
N ASN A 335 -14.91 -9.77 -23.27
CA ASN A 335 -13.86 -10.65 -23.79
C ASN A 335 -12.49 -10.44 -23.11
N LEU A 336 -12.28 -9.33 -22.40
CA LEU A 336 -11.04 -9.06 -21.67
C LEU A 336 -10.94 -9.87 -20.36
N ASN A 337 -12.05 -10.46 -19.89
CA ASN A 337 -12.12 -11.27 -18.68
C ASN A 337 -11.53 -10.57 -17.43
N ILE A 338 -11.70 -9.25 -17.35
CA ILE A 338 -11.31 -8.43 -16.19
C ILE A 338 -12.36 -8.67 -15.10
N LYS A 339 -11.93 -9.22 -13.97
CA LYS A 339 -12.80 -9.55 -12.83
C LYS A 339 -12.67 -8.54 -11.68
N GLU A 340 -11.56 -7.81 -11.67
CA GLU A 340 -11.24 -6.79 -10.70
C GLU A 340 -12.00 -5.48 -11.01
N ALA A 341 -12.34 -4.72 -9.97
CA ALA A 341 -12.81 -3.36 -10.16
C ALA A 341 -11.64 -2.48 -10.63
N VAL A 342 -11.88 -1.67 -11.65
CA VAL A 342 -10.87 -0.84 -12.31
C VAL A 342 -10.92 0.60 -11.82
N ASN A 343 -9.77 1.29 -11.83
CA ASN A 343 -9.66 2.70 -11.50
C ASN A 343 -10.41 3.55 -12.53
N LEU A 344 -11.40 4.31 -12.06
CA LEU A 344 -12.27 5.09 -12.93
C LEU A 344 -11.53 6.24 -13.63
N SER A 345 -10.58 6.90 -12.96
CA SER A 345 -9.84 8.02 -13.54
C SER A 345 -9.01 7.57 -14.74
N ILE A 346 -8.32 6.43 -14.62
CA ILE A 346 -7.55 5.83 -15.71
C ILE A 346 -8.48 5.35 -16.84
N LEU A 347 -9.61 4.72 -16.50
CA LEU A 347 -10.58 4.29 -17.50
C LEU A 347 -11.13 5.48 -18.30
N LYS A 348 -11.49 6.59 -17.63
CA LYS A 348 -11.95 7.81 -18.30
C LYS A 348 -10.87 8.41 -19.18
N GLU A 349 -9.64 8.49 -18.71
CA GLU A 349 -8.50 8.97 -19.50
C GLU A 349 -8.32 8.18 -20.80
N ILE A 350 -8.48 6.84 -20.76
CA ILE A 350 -8.45 6.01 -21.97
C ILE A 350 -9.63 6.34 -22.89
N LEU A 351 -10.85 6.43 -22.35
CA LEU A 351 -12.06 6.70 -23.14
C LEU A 351 -12.09 8.11 -23.75
N ASP A 352 -11.46 9.09 -23.11
CA ASP A 352 -11.41 10.47 -23.59
C ASP A 352 -10.37 10.64 -24.71
N ASN A 353 -9.30 9.83 -24.71
CA ASN A 353 -8.21 9.93 -25.68
C ASN A 353 -8.36 8.99 -26.89
N PHE A 354 -9.17 7.94 -26.78
CA PHE A 354 -9.35 6.92 -27.81
C PHE A 354 -10.83 6.70 -28.11
N SER A 355 -11.17 6.70 -29.40
CA SER A 355 -12.56 6.63 -29.87
C SER A 355 -12.86 5.46 -30.80
N ASP A 356 -11.86 4.63 -31.13
CA ASP A 356 -12.09 3.37 -31.84
C ASP A 356 -12.01 2.18 -30.87
N GLU A 357 -12.85 1.17 -31.12
CA GLU A 357 -12.99 0.00 -30.25
C GLU A 357 -11.67 -0.76 -30.09
N GLU A 358 -10.90 -0.91 -31.17
CA GLU A 358 -9.67 -1.68 -31.16
C GLU A 358 -8.57 -0.98 -30.34
N ALA A 359 -8.40 0.33 -30.51
CA ALA A 359 -7.45 1.12 -29.72
C ALA A 359 -7.85 1.18 -28.25
N VAL A 360 -9.12 1.37 -27.91
CA VAL A 360 -9.59 1.35 -26.51
C VAL A 360 -9.27 0.00 -25.88
N ILE A 361 -9.58 -1.10 -26.55
CA ILE A 361 -9.29 -2.46 -26.07
C ILE A 361 -7.78 -2.69 -25.90
N ASN A 362 -6.97 -2.24 -26.86
CA ASN A 362 -5.52 -2.37 -26.80
C ASN A 362 -4.94 -1.54 -25.64
N GLU A 363 -5.45 -0.33 -25.43
CA GLU A 363 -4.96 0.55 -24.37
C GLU A 363 -5.35 0.05 -22.97
N ILE A 364 -6.55 -0.50 -22.82
CA ILE A 364 -6.96 -1.19 -21.58
C ILE A 364 -5.98 -2.34 -21.27
N LYS A 365 -5.57 -3.12 -22.27
CA LYS A 365 -4.59 -4.20 -22.07
C LYS A 365 -3.21 -3.65 -21.69
N ASN A 366 -2.76 -2.57 -22.34
CA ASN A 366 -1.46 -1.96 -22.10
C ASN A 366 -1.35 -1.32 -20.71
N ARG A 367 -2.43 -0.66 -20.24
CA ARG A 367 -2.48 0.06 -18.96
C ARG A 367 -3.18 -0.73 -17.86
N MET A 368 -3.17 -2.06 -17.95
CA MET A 368 -3.83 -2.94 -16.97
C MET A 368 -3.28 -2.73 -15.54
N ASP A 369 -1.97 -2.51 -15.40
CA ASP A 369 -1.34 -2.24 -14.10
C ASP A 369 -1.74 -0.88 -13.51
N GLU A 370 -2.18 0.08 -14.33
CA GLU A 370 -2.74 1.36 -13.86
C GLU A 370 -4.24 1.27 -13.57
N LEU A 371 -4.98 0.49 -14.37
CA LEU A 371 -6.40 0.21 -14.15
C LEU A 371 -6.62 -0.63 -12.88
N VAL A 372 -5.74 -1.58 -12.61
CA VAL A 372 -5.78 -2.44 -11.41
C VAL A 372 -4.45 -2.29 -10.64
N PRO A 373 -4.23 -1.14 -10.00
CA PRO A 373 -2.96 -0.83 -9.36
C PRO A 373 -2.70 -1.76 -8.18
N LYS A 374 -1.46 -2.23 -8.06
CA LYS A 374 -1.00 -3.01 -6.91
C LYS A 374 -0.52 -2.12 -5.75
N ASN A 375 -0.32 -0.84 -5.98
CA ASN A 375 -0.07 0.17 -4.96
C ASN A 375 -1.38 0.78 -4.42
N ILE A 376 -1.29 1.53 -3.31
CA ILE A 376 -2.41 2.31 -2.79
C ILE A 376 -2.60 3.57 -3.64
N THR A 377 -3.85 4.01 -3.85
CA THR A 377 -4.16 5.25 -4.58
C THR A 377 -4.53 6.39 -3.63
N LYS A 378 -4.52 7.63 -4.13
CA LYS A 378 -5.05 8.78 -3.35
C LYS A 378 -6.52 8.55 -2.98
N ASP A 379 -7.32 8.03 -3.90
CA ASP A 379 -8.74 7.71 -3.69
C ASP A 379 -8.94 6.67 -2.57
N ASP A 380 -8.05 5.69 -2.44
CA ASP A 380 -8.09 4.73 -1.33
C ASP A 380 -7.85 5.41 0.03
N ILE A 381 -6.88 6.33 0.11
CA ILE A 381 -6.56 7.08 1.33
C ILE A 381 -7.75 7.94 1.73
N ILE A 382 -8.32 8.70 0.79
CA ILE A 382 -9.49 9.56 1.03
C ILE A 382 -10.69 8.71 1.45
N ALA A 383 -10.96 7.62 0.74
CA ALA A 383 -12.07 6.73 1.07
C ALA A 383 -11.90 6.09 2.46
N THR A 384 -10.67 5.79 2.86
CA THR A 384 -10.37 5.25 4.19
C THR A 384 -10.65 6.27 5.30
N ILE A 385 -10.25 7.53 5.10
CA ILE A 385 -10.54 8.63 6.05
C ILE A 385 -12.06 8.88 6.10
N SER A 386 -12.72 8.97 4.94
CA SER A 386 -14.19 9.12 4.86
C SER A 386 -14.91 7.98 5.58
N TYR A 387 -14.47 6.73 5.41
CA TYR A 387 -15.06 5.58 6.10
C TYR A 387 -14.92 5.69 7.62
N GLN A 388 -13.75 6.10 8.13
CA GLN A 388 -13.54 6.28 9.57
C GLN A 388 -14.48 7.33 10.15
N LEU A 389 -14.61 8.50 9.48
CA LEU A 389 -15.54 9.55 9.90
C LEU A 389 -16.99 9.03 9.90
N ASN A 390 -17.37 8.33 8.83
CA ASN A 390 -18.70 7.77 8.61
C ASN A 390 -19.11 6.69 9.62
N LEU A 391 -18.15 5.96 10.19
CA LEU A 391 -18.43 4.98 11.25
C LEU A 391 -19.01 5.63 12.52
N THR A 392 -18.70 6.91 12.77
CA THR A 392 -19.32 7.67 13.88
C THR A 392 -20.83 7.80 13.70
N HIS A 393 -21.28 7.87 12.45
CA HIS A 393 -22.69 7.94 12.05
C HIS A 393 -23.31 6.58 11.77
N GLY A 394 -22.65 5.48 12.14
CA GLY A 394 -23.13 4.12 11.90
C GLY A 394 -23.12 3.68 10.43
N ILE A 395 -22.40 4.40 9.55
CA ILE A 395 -22.23 4.03 8.15
C ILE A 395 -20.95 3.21 7.99
N GLY A 396 -21.10 1.92 7.69
CA GLY A 396 -20.00 0.98 7.55
C GLY A 396 -20.00 -0.07 8.66
N SER A 397 -18.90 -0.82 8.76
CA SER A 397 -18.73 -1.87 9.77
C SER A 397 -17.30 -1.90 10.29
N ILE A 398 -17.13 -2.28 11.56
CA ILE A 398 -15.83 -2.69 12.12
C ILE A 398 -15.44 -4.08 11.59
N ASP A 399 -14.19 -4.46 11.78
CA ASP A 399 -13.63 -5.72 11.30
C ASP A 399 -13.18 -6.61 12.46
N ASP A 400 -13.48 -7.91 12.37
CA ASP A 400 -12.86 -8.92 13.24
C ASP A 400 -11.49 -9.30 12.66
N ILE A 401 -10.45 -8.86 13.33
CA ILE A 401 -9.06 -9.03 12.89
C ILE A 401 -8.52 -10.44 13.18
N ASP A 402 -9.17 -11.18 14.06
CA ASP A 402 -8.79 -12.55 14.40
C ASP A 402 -9.47 -13.58 13.49
N HIS A 403 -10.51 -13.18 12.75
CA HIS A 403 -11.11 -14.01 11.72
C HIS A 403 -10.06 -14.51 10.70
N LEU A 404 -10.07 -15.82 10.41
CA LEU A 404 -9.06 -16.44 9.53
C LEU A 404 -9.01 -15.84 8.12
N GLY A 405 -10.14 -15.37 7.57
CA GLY A 405 -10.18 -14.65 6.29
C GLY A 405 -9.47 -13.28 6.30
N ASN A 406 -9.13 -12.77 7.49
CA ASN A 406 -8.31 -11.56 7.69
C ASN A 406 -6.86 -11.89 8.08
N ARG A 407 -6.54 -13.17 8.21
CA ARG A 407 -5.19 -13.67 8.46
C ARG A 407 -4.63 -14.36 7.22
N ARG A 408 -3.30 -14.36 7.08
CA ARG A 408 -2.58 -15.13 6.04
C ARG A 408 -1.35 -15.78 6.62
N LEU A 409 -0.97 -16.92 6.06
CA LEU A 409 0.31 -17.54 6.38
C LEU A 409 1.42 -16.73 5.71
N ARG A 410 2.41 -16.33 6.49
CA ARG A 410 3.69 -15.80 6.00
C ARG A 410 4.71 -16.93 6.10
N SER A 411 5.18 -17.36 4.94
CA SER A 411 6.08 -18.49 4.79
C SER A 411 7.54 -18.13 5.07
N VAL A 412 8.43 -19.12 5.21
CA VAL A 412 9.86 -18.91 5.51
C VAL A 412 10.56 -17.95 4.56
N GLY A 413 10.33 -18.10 3.26
CA GLY A 413 10.90 -17.24 2.22
C GLY A 413 10.48 -15.77 2.39
N GLU A 414 9.21 -15.51 2.66
CA GLU A 414 8.71 -14.15 2.93
C GLU A 414 9.28 -13.56 4.24
N LEU A 415 9.44 -14.39 5.29
CA LEU A 415 10.05 -13.95 6.55
C LEU A 415 11.50 -13.52 6.34
N LEU A 416 12.27 -14.32 5.59
CA LEU A 416 13.65 -14.03 5.25
C LEU A 416 13.75 -12.81 4.32
N GLN A 417 12.90 -12.71 3.30
CA GLN A 417 12.83 -11.56 2.40
C GLN A 417 12.60 -10.25 3.18
N ASN A 418 11.69 -10.25 4.15
CA ASN A 418 11.44 -9.08 4.99
C ASN A 418 12.66 -8.71 5.85
N GLN A 419 13.35 -9.68 6.45
CA GLN A 419 14.57 -9.40 7.22
C GLN A 419 15.69 -8.85 6.33
N PHE A 420 15.83 -9.41 5.13
CA PHE A 420 16.79 -8.95 4.14
C PHE A 420 16.52 -7.50 3.71
N ARG A 421 15.26 -7.16 3.48
CA ARG A 421 14.82 -5.78 3.19
C ARG A 421 15.20 -4.79 4.29
N ILE A 422 15.00 -5.17 5.57
CA ILE A 422 15.38 -4.32 6.71
C ILE A 422 16.91 -4.09 6.72
N GLY A 423 17.69 -5.13 6.47
CA GLY A 423 19.15 -5.02 6.36
C GLY A 423 19.58 -4.09 5.22
N LEU A 424 18.97 -4.26 4.05
CA LEU A 424 19.26 -3.45 2.87
C LEU A 424 18.82 -1.99 3.01
N ALA A 425 17.71 -1.69 3.68
CA ALA A 425 17.30 -0.32 3.96
C ALA A 425 18.31 0.42 4.88
N ARG A 426 18.95 -0.30 5.82
CA ARG A 426 20.04 0.27 6.64
C ARG A 426 21.29 0.53 5.78
N LEU A 427 21.60 -0.39 4.88
CA LEU A 427 22.70 -0.22 3.92
C LEU A 427 22.43 0.99 3.00
N GLU A 428 21.21 1.15 2.48
CA GLU A 428 20.82 2.30 1.65
C GLU A 428 21.14 3.63 2.34
N ARG A 429 20.78 3.76 3.61
CA ARG A 429 21.07 4.96 4.41
C ARG A 429 22.57 5.21 4.53
N VAL A 430 23.36 4.19 4.87
CA VAL A 430 24.83 4.32 5.01
C VAL A 430 25.48 4.68 3.68
N VAL A 431 25.00 4.12 2.57
CA VAL A 431 25.50 4.46 1.22
C VAL A 431 25.24 5.93 0.91
N LYS A 432 24.02 6.44 1.17
CA LYS A 432 23.69 7.86 0.96
C LYS A 432 24.55 8.79 1.81
N GLU A 433 24.69 8.49 3.10
CA GLU A 433 25.55 9.27 4.02
C GLU A 433 27.01 9.30 3.54
N ARG A 434 27.54 8.17 3.05
CA ARG A 434 28.92 8.10 2.53
C ARG A 434 29.10 8.81 1.20
N MET A 435 28.12 8.76 0.30
CA MET A 435 28.16 9.50 -0.97
C MET A 435 28.31 11.01 -0.70
N THR A 436 27.56 11.55 0.26
CA THR A 436 27.66 12.98 0.62
C THR A 436 29.01 13.39 1.19
N ILE A 437 29.70 12.50 1.92
CA ILE A 437 31.05 12.79 2.45
C ILE A 437 32.09 12.76 1.32
N GLN A 438 31.90 11.90 0.32
CA GLN A 438 32.83 11.77 -0.81
C GLN A 438 32.55 12.76 -1.95
N ASP A 439 31.37 13.39 -1.97
CA ASP A 439 31.01 14.49 -2.87
C ASP A 439 31.70 15.83 -2.46
N VAL A 440 32.36 15.90 -1.29
CA VAL A 440 33.06 17.10 -0.76
C VAL A 440 34.55 17.09 -1.05
#